data_AF-A0A0A2B2G2-F1
#
_entry.id   AF-A0A0A2B2G2-F1
#
_cell.length_a   1.000
_cell.length_b   1.000
_cell.length_c   1.000
_cell.angle_alpha   90.00
_cell.angle_beta   90.00
_cell.angle_gamma   90.00
#
_symmetry.space_group_name_H-M   'P 1'
#
loop_
_entity.id
_entity.type
_entity.pdbx_description
1 polymer ?
#
loop_
_entity_poly.entity_id
_entity_poly.type
_entity_poly.pdbx_seq_one_letter_code
_entity_poly.pdbx_strand_id
1 'polypeptide(L)'
;MTNLQDKKIDKFKIFNKEDWSSAYQNVEKELTKEPLTISKGNNIKNLNGTLLRNGPGILERGGQWVHHPFDGDGMITSIKFENGQPFLTNRFVKTKGYLEEEKIDKFIYRGVFGTQKKGGILNNALDLKFKNIANTHVIKLGDEILALWEAAGPHAMDPDSLDTIGLTTLKGVLKPNEAFSAHPKTDLNSNASSELLVTFGVQTGPKSTIRLMEFDNTGTNSGELIFDRKDTFNGFAFLHDFAITTNWAIFLQNAIDFNPLPFVMGQRGAAQCLKSNPNKKAKFFIIPRESGLFRGQPPLTIDAPEGFVFHHVNAFEKDSKIVLDSIFYDDFPSVGPDENFRDIDFEKYPEGKLKRSIIDLKTKTCELETFSEQCCEFAVVNPKNLGLKATFSWMASTSQKLGNAPLQAIKKINLTSKEEISWSAGPSGFVSEPIMVPSENSSTEDEGFLFILIWNGERRGSDLVILDAKDLKELAVYELPISIPHGLHGSWVN
;
A
#
# COMPACT_ATOMS: atom_id res chain seq x y z
N MET A 1 7.39 -43.93 38.31
CA MET A 1 7.34 -42.46 38.40
C MET A 1 8.74 -41.93 38.16
N THR A 2 9.03 -41.57 36.92
CA THR A 2 10.29 -40.93 36.54
C THR A 2 9.92 -39.76 35.64
N ASN A 3 10.16 -38.57 36.18
CA ASN A 3 9.94 -37.27 35.55
C ASN A 3 10.68 -37.21 34.21
N LEU A 4 9.92 -37.24 33.11
CA LEU A 4 10.34 -36.59 31.88
C LEU A 4 10.14 -35.09 32.10
N GLN A 5 11.23 -34.41 32.46
CA GLN A 5 11.30 -32.97 32.36
C GLN A 5 11.04 -32.61 30.90
N ASP A 6 9.94 -31.89 30.67
CA ASP A 6 9.67 -31.14 29.46
C ASP A 6 10.91 -30.32 29.11
N LYS A 7 11.65 -30.79 28.11
CA LYS A 7 12.58 -29.94 27.38
C LYS A 7 11.72 -28.83 26.79
N LYS A 8 11.79 -27.65 27.39
CA LYS A 8 11.43 -26.39 26.73
C LYS A 8 12.07 -26.44 25.34
N ILE A 9 11.23 -26.62 24.33
CA ILE A 9 11.60 -26.33 22.95
C ILE A 9 11.91 -24.84 22.98
N ASP A 10 13.18 -24.48 22.86
CA ASP A 10 13.57 -23.12 22.53
C ASP A 10 12.82 -22.79 21.22
N LYS A 11 11.76 -21.97 21.32
CA LYS A 11 11.16 -21.32 20.17
C LYS A 11 12.28 -20.47 19.57
N PHE A 12 13.00 -21.00 18.58
CA PHE A 12 13.94 -20.23 17.77
C PHE A 12 13.25 -18.91 17.42
N LYS A 13 13.84 -17.77 17.82
CA LYS A 13 13.37 -16.47 17.35
C LYS A 13 13.53 -16.47 15.83
N ILE A 14 12.41 -16.53 15.11
CA ILE A 14 12.33 -16.73 13.65
C ILE A 14 12.94 -15.55 12.88
N PHE A 15 13.02 -14.39 13.53
CA PHE A 15 13.75 -13.19 13.12
C PHE A 15 14.41 -12.54 14.33
N ASN A 16 15.41 -11.70 14.07
CA ASN A 16 15.96 -10.82 15.09
C ASN A 16 15.20 -9.49 15.11
N LYS A 17 14.65 -9.14 16.28
CA LYS A 17 13.88 -7.90 16.47
C LYS A 17 14.74 -6.64 16.37
N GLU A 18 16.01 -6.70 16.75
CA GLU A 18 16.94 -5.59 16.56
C GLU A 18 17.20 -5.33 15.08
N ASP A 19 17.37 -6.40 14.30
CA ASP A 19 17.54 -6.32 12.85
C ASP A 19 16.31 -5.69 12.18
N TRP A 20 15.10 -6.15 12.56
CA TRP A 20 13.85 -5.60 12.05
C TRP A 20 13.68 -4.10 12.40
N SER A 21 13.85 -3.76 13.68
CA SER A 21 13.61 -2.40 14.18
C SER A 21 14.68 -1.41 13.73
N SER A 22 15.89 -1.88 13.39
CA SER A 22 16.97 -1.04 12.87
C SER A 22 16.66 -0.40 11.51
N ALA A 23 15.68 -0.92 10.76
CA ALA A 23 15.20 -0.30 9.53
C ALA A 23 14.59 1.09 9.78
N TYR A 24 14.04 1.32 10.97
CA TYR A 24 13.41 2.59 11.31
C TYR A 24 14.45 3.62 11.72
N GLN A 25 14.86 4.42 10.74
CA GLN A 25 15.78 5.55 10.88
C GLN A 25 15.41 6.65 9.87
N ASN A 26 16.00 7.83 10.01
CA ASN A 26 15.85 8.87 9.00
C ASN A 26 16.71 8.52 7.77
N VAL A 27 16.25 8.87 6.58
CA VAL A 27 17.08 8.87 5.38
C VAL A 27 18.00 10.08 5.43
N GLU A 28 19.31 9.85 5.35
CA GLU A 28 20.31 10.87 5.66
C GLU A 28 20.66 11.79 4.48
N LYS A 29 20.44 11.35 3.23
CA LYS A 29 20.85 12.10 2.03
C LYS A 29 19.93 11.85 0.84
N GLU A 30 19.81 12.87 -0.02
CA GLU A 30 19.18 12.80 -1.33
C GLU A 30 20.26 12.57 -2.41
N LEU A 31 20.07 11.59 -3.27
CA LEU A 31 20.97 11.22 -4.36
C LEU A 31 20.35 11.56 -5.72
N THR A 32 21.18 11.75 -6.74
CA THR A 32 20.74 12.06 -8.11
C THR A 32 21.46 11.17 -9.09
N LYS A 33 20.72 10.29 -9.78
CA LYS A 33 21.25 9.36 -10.80
C LYS A 33 22.50 8.61 -10.34
N GLU A 34 22.51 8.17 -9.09
CA GLU A 34 23.62 7.39 -8.52
C GLU A 34 23.63 5.99 -9.16
N PRO A 35 24.69 5.60 -9.88
CA PRO A 35 24.73 4.28 -10.52
C PRO A 35 24.80 3.17 -9.47
N LEU A 36 23.94 2.17 -9.60
CA LEU A 36 23.97 1.01 -8.71
C LEU A 36 24.87 -0.09 -9.28
N THR A 37 25.73 -0.63 -8.43
CA THR A 37 26.60 -1.76 -8.78
C THR A 37 25.93 -3.06 -8.38
N ILE A 38 25.96 -4.04 -9.27
CA ILE A 38 25.44 -5.36 -8.97
C ILE A 38 26.30 -6.05 -7.92
N SER A 39 25.69 -6.55 -6.85
CA SER A 39 26.38 -7.30 -5.80
C SER A 39 26.30 -8.81 -6.03
N LYS A 40 25.22 -9.28 -6.67
CA LYS A 40 25.00 -10.69 -7.01
C LYS A 40 24.15 -10.84 -8.27
N GLY A 41 24.41 -11.88 -9.06
CA GLY A 41 23.64 -12.18 -10.27
C GLY A 41 24.16 -11.46 -11.52
N ASN A 42 23.26 -11.12 -12.46
CA ASN A 42 23.62 -10.37 -13.68
C ASN A 42 22.59 -9.26 -13.95
N ASN A 43 23.05 -8.14 -14.54
CA ASN A 43 22.14 -7.09 -15.02
C ASN A 43 21.12 -7.69 -16.01
N ILE A 44 19.86 -7.29 -15.89
CA ILE A 44 18.80 -7.71 -16.81
C ILE A 44 18.96 -6.94 -18.12
N LYS A 45 19.42 -7.62 -19.16
CA LYS A 45 19.69 -7.00 -20.48
C LYS A 45 18.42 -6.38 -21.05
N ASN A 46 18.57 -5.22 -21.70
CA ASN A 46 17.49 -4.48 -22.38
C ASN A 46 16.33 -4.05 -21.46
N LEU A 47 16.48 -4.12 -20.13
CA LEU A 47 15.48 -3.61 -19.21
C LEU A 47 15.50 -2.08 -19.23
N ASN A 48 14.35 -1.49 -19.55
CA ASN A 48 14.14 -0.04 -19.53
C ASN A 48 12.83 0.26 -18.80
N GLY A 49 12.86 1.30 -17.97
CA GLY A 49 11.74 1.72 -17.14
C GLY A 49 12.21 2.14 -15.76
N THR A 50 11.28 2.52 -14.89
CA THR A 50 11.60 3.10 -13.59
C THR A 50 10.75 2.47 -12.51
N LEU A 51 11.41 1.93 -11.48
CA LEU A 51 10.76 1.54 -10.24
C LEU A 51 10.64 2.77 -9.35
N LEU A 52 9.40 3.20 -9.07
CA LEU A 52 9.09 4.24 -8.11
C LEU A 52 8.59 3.63 -6.80
N ARG A 53 9.05 4.16 -5.67
CA ARG A 53 8.59 3.78 -4.32
C ARG A 53 8.36 5.00 -3.46
N ASN A 54 7.32 4.95 -2.64
CA ASN A 54 7.07 5.92 -1.59
C ASN A 54 7.10 5.24 -0.21
N GLY A 55 7.35 6.04 0.82
CA GLY A 55 7.38 5.61 2.20
C GLY A 55 7.85 6.74 3.12
N PRO A 56 7.75 6.53 4.45
CA PRO A 56 8.26 7.50 5.42
C PRO A 56 9.79 7.53 5.42
N GLY A 57 10.37 8.71 5.18
CA GLY A 57 11.82 8.92 5.21
C GLY A 57 12.32 9.74 6.41
N ILE A 58 11.44 10.50 7.10
CA ILE A 58 11.74 11.12 8.39
C ILE A 58 10.81 10.54 9.46
N LEU A 59 11.40 9.87 10.44
CA LEU A 59 10.76 9.21 11.57
C LEU A 59 11.11 9.86 12.92
N GLU A 60 12.08 10.77 12.94
CA GLU A 60 12.60 11.40 14.15
C GLU A 60 12.94 12.88 13.88
N ARG A 61 12.58 13.77 14.80
CA ARG A 61 12.94 15.20 14.82
C ARG A 61 13.23 15.69 16.23
N GLY A 62 14.40 16.30 16.45
CA GLY A 62 14.74 16.96 17.72
C GLY A 62 14.67 16.05 18.96
N GLY A 63 15.11 14.80 18.82
CA GLY A 63 15.06 13.74 19.83
C GLY A 63 13.67 13.11 20.04
N GLN A 64 12.68 13.44 19.21
CA GLN A 64 11.34 12.86 19.28
C GLN A 64 11.09 11.97 18.07
N TRP A 65 10.62 10.76 18.30
CA TRP A 65 10.16 9.85 17.25
C TRP A 65 8.68 10.09 16.94
N VAL A 66 8.29 9.78 15.71
CA VAL A 66 6.88 9.54 15.38
C VAL A 66 6.32 8.42 16.26
N HIS A 67 5.01 8.47 16.55
CA HIS A 67 4.33 7.38 17.25
C HIS A 67 4.16 6.15 16.38
N HIS A 68 3.98 6.36 15.09
CA HIS A 68 3.78 5.32 14.08
C HIS A 68 4.52 5.71 12.80
N PRO A 69 5.13 4.76 12.05
CA PRO A 69 5.85 5.07 10.82
C PRO A 69 5.02 5.85 9.80
N PHE A 70 3.71 5.61 9.75
CA PHE A 70 2.81 6.27 8.81
C PHE A 70 2.64 7.77 9.07
N ASP A 71 3.08 8.31 10.21
CA ASP A 71 3.13 9.76 10.44
C ASP A 71 4.42 10.41 9.89
N GLY A 72 5.37 9.62 9.39
CA GLY A 72 6.64 10.11 8.85
C GLY A 72 6.49 10.81 7.51
N ASP A 73 7.38 11.78 7.25
CA ASP A 73 7.38 12.55 5.99
C ASP A 73 7.74 11.68 4.79
N GLY A 74 7.00 11.82 3.69
CA GLY A 74 7.17 11.03 2.48
C GLY A 74 8.48 11.28 1.74
N MET A 75 9.10 10.20 1.29
CA MET A 75 10.27 10.21 0.42
C MET A 75 10.06 9.28 -0.76
N ILE A 76 10.23 9.82 -1.97
CA ILE A 76 10.19 9.05 -3.20
C ILE A 76 11.57 8.51 -3.51
N THR A 77 11.62 7.24 -3.89
CA THR A 77 12.79 6.60 -4.50
C THR A 77 12.47 6.23 -5.94
N SER A 78 13.36 6.55 -6.85
CA SER A 78 13.33 6.17 -8.26
C SER A 78 14.57 5.34 -8.59
N ILE A 79 14.39 4.11 -9.05
CA ILE A 79 15.45 3.29 -9.64
C ILE A 79 15.14 3.15 -11.13
N LYS A 80 15.81 3.98 -11.94
CA LYS A 80 15.66 4.01 -13.39
C LYS A 80 16.64 3.05 -14.03
N PHE A 81 16.13 2.17 -14.89
CA PHE A 81 16.92 1.23 -15.66
C PHE A 81 17.13 1.79 -17.07
N GLU A 82 18.39 1.95 -17.46
CA GLU A 82 18.78 2.35 -18.81
C GLU A 82 19.61 1.23 -19.41
N ASN A 83 19.00 0.47 -20.33
CA ASN A 83 19.57 -0.74 -20.92
C ASN A 83 20.13 -1.73 -19.87
N GLY A 84 19.37 -1.96 -18.79
CA GLY A 84 19.73 -2.86 -17.71
C GLY A 84 20.67 -2.29 -16.65
N GLN A 85 21.20 -1.07 -16.81
CA GLN A 85 21.96 -0.39 -15.75
C GLN A 85 21.00 0.41 -14.85
N PRO A 86 20.91 0.13 -13.54
CA PRO A 86 20.08 0.91 -12.63
C PRO A 86 20.78 2.18 -12.12
N PHE A 87 19.99 3.25 -11.98
CA PHE A 87 20.37 4.54 -11.39
C PHE A 87 19.35 4.97 -10.33
N LEU A 88 19.85 5.31 -9.15
CA LEU A 88 19.06 5.71 -7.99
C LEU A 88 18.96 7.24 -7.89
N THR A 89 17.74 7.74 -7.76
CA THR A 89 17.42 9.11 -7.33
C THR A 89 16.42 9.04 -6.18
N ASN A 90 16.58 9.85 -5.14
CA ASN A 90 15.58 9.98 -4.07
C ASN A 90 15.36 11.45 -3.68
N ARG A 91 14.11 11.78 -3.35
CA ARG A 91 13.70 13.13 -2.89
C ARG A 91 12.63 13.01 -1.81
N PHE A 92 12.76 13.80 -0.76
CA PHE A 92 11.66 14.10 0.13
C PHE A 92 10.61 14.92 -0.60
N VAL A 93 9.34 14.56 -0.43
CA VAL A 93 8.25 15.39 -0.92
C VAL A 93 8.23 16.66 -0.09
N LYS A 94 8.52 17.80 -0.70
CA LYS A 94 8.65 19.10 -0.02
C LYS A 94 7.26 19.68 0.30
N THR A 95 6.48 18.94 1.08
CA THR A 95 5.17 19.39 1.55
C THR A 95 5.35 20.60 2.46
N LYS A 96 4.29 21.41 2.59
CA LYS A 96 4.32 22.57 3.51
C LYS A 96 4.72 22.16 4.93
N GLY A 97 4.16 21.06 5.44
CA GLY A 97 4.45 20.59 6.78
C GLY A 97 5.87 20.09 6.96
N TYR A 98 6.40 19.37 5.96
CA TYR A 98 7.82 18.96 5.95
C TYR A 98 8.73 20.19 6.03
N LEU A 99 8.53 21.19 5.16
CA LEU A 99 9.37 22.40 5.11
C LEU A 99 9.33 23.21 6.42
N GLU A 100 8.16 23.31 7.04
CA GLU A 100 8.01 24.02 8.32
C GLU A 100 8.72 23.30 9.48
N GLU A 101 8.59 21.97 9.55
CA GLU A 101 9.21 21.17 10.62
C GLU A 101 10.72 20.98 10.42
N GLU A 102 11.18 20.88 9.18
CA GLU A 102 12.59 20.78 8.82
C GLU A 102 13.38 22.01 9.30
N LYS A 103 12.80 23.20 9.15
CA LYS A 103 13.44 24.46 9.54
C LYS A 103 13.75 24.57 11.04
N ILE A 104 13.00 23.87 11.89
CA ILE A 104 13.06 24.00 13.35
C ILE A 104 13.37 22.70 14.08
N ASP A 105 13.51 21.60 13.33
CA ASP A 105 13.77 20.24 13.80
C ASP A 105 12.80 19.77 14.91
N LYS A 106 11.49 19.96 14.70
CA LYS A 106 10.44 19.60 15.66
C LYS A 106 9.14 19.24 14.98
N PHE A 107 8.40 18.29 15.55
CA PHE A 107 7.00 18.08 15.19
C PHE A 107 6.12 19.22 15.71
N ILE A 108 5.50 19.97 14.79
CA ILE A 108 4.55 21.05 15.07
C ILE A 108 3.13 20.72 14.58
N TYR A 109 2.96 19.59 13.92
CA TYR A 109 1.68 19.01 13.57
C TYR A 109 1.40 17.76 14.40
N ARG A 110 0.11 17.41 14.48
CA ARG A 110 -0.33 16.14 15.04
C ARG A 110 -0.40 15.11 13.90
N GLY A 111 0.19 13.95 14.14
CA GLY A 111 0.07 12.79 13.27
C GLY A 111 -1.31 12.14 13.36
N VAL A 112 -1.76 11.55 12.25
CA VAL A 112 -3.02 10.80 12.19
C VAL A 112 -2.95 9.56 13.07
N PHE A 113 -1.78 8.93 13.14
CA PHE A 113 -1.57 7.64 13.80
C PHE A 113 -1.02 7.76 15.23
N GLY A 114 -0.87 8.97 15.77
CA GLY A 114 -0.64 9.19 17.19
C GLY A 114 0.49 10.15 17.54
N THR A 115 1.30 10.59 16.57
CA THR A 115 2.40 11.54 16.85
C THR A 115 1.83 12.85 17.38
N GLN A 116 2.30 13.28 18.56
CA GLN A 116 1.83 14.52 19.19
C GLN A 116 2.93 15.58 19.23
N LYS A 117 2.51 16.84 19.32
CA LYS A 117 3.44 17.95 19.56
C LYS A 117 3.93 17.89 21.01
N LYS A 118 5.20 18.26 21.25
CA LYS A 118 5.70 18.46 22.63
C LYS A 118 4.82 19.49 23.37
N GLY A 119 4.67 19.34 24.68
CA GLY A 119 3.85 20.20 25.53
C GLY A 119 2.50 19.60 25.95
N GLY A 120 2.22 18.36 25.59
CA GLY A 120 1.07 17.59 26.07
C GLY A 120 -0.27 18.18 25.63
N ILE A 121 -1.33 17.92 26.41
CA ILE A 121 -2.71 18.30 26.06
C ILE A 121 -2.85 19.80 25.78
N LEU A 122 -2.13 20.67 26.49
CA LEU A 122 -2.19 22.13 26.28
C LEU A 122 -1.83 22.54 24.85
N ASN A 123 -0.88 21.84 24.22
CA ASN A 123 -0.49 22.12 22.85
C ASN A 123 -1.35 21.37 21.83
N ASN A 124 -1.99 20.26 22.20
CA ASN A 124 -2.66 19.35 21.26
C ASN A 124 -4.19 19.46 21.27
N ALA A 125 -4.81 19.94 22.35
CA ALA A 125 -6.26 20.09 22.44
C ALA A 125 -6.79 21.12 21.42
N LEU A 126 -7.94 20.81 20.82
CA LEU A 126 -8.63 21.62 19.80
C LEU A 126 -7.84 21.87 18.50
N ASP A 127 -6.64 21.29 18.34
CA ASP A 127 -5.89 21.37 17.10
C ASP A 127 -6.34 20.28 16.13
N LEU A 128 -7.17 20.66 15.15
CA LEU A 128 -7.75 19.75 14.15
C LEU A 128 -7.01 19.80 12.80
N LYS A 129 -5.85 20.44 12.74
CA LYS A 129 -5.07 20.55 11.51
C LYS A 129 -4.45 19.20 11.16
N PHE A 130 -4.56 18.81 9.89
CA PHE A 130 -3.83 17.68 9.33
C PHE A 130 -2.61 18.15 8.55
N LYS A 131 -1.51 17.42 8.70
CA LYS A 131 -0.31 17.56 7.88
C LYS A 131 -0.43 16.59 6.71
N ASN A 132 -0.39 17.11 5.47
CA ASN A 132 -0.20 16.26 4.31
C ASN A 132 1.28 15.84 4.27
N ILE A 133 1.53 14.54 4.41
CA ILE A 133 2.85 13.92 4.46
C ILE A 133 3.24 13.20 3.17
N ALA A 134 2.30 13.01 2.23
CA ALA A 134 2.53 12.48 0.88
C ALA A 134 3.41 11.20 0.83
N ASN A 135 3.18 10.23 1.72
CA ASN A 135 4.10 9.11 1.97
C ASN A 135 3.60 7.73 1.52
N THR A 136 2.37 7.60 0.99
CA THR A 136 1.70 6.30 0.87
C THR A 136 2.03 5.58 -0.43
N HIS A 137 1.89 6.27 -1.57
CA HIS A 137 2.13 5.70 -2.89
C HIS A 137 2.67 6.78 -3.84
N VAL A 138 3.22 6.36 -4.97
CA VAL A 138 3.71 7.20 -6.04
C VAL A 138 3.34 6.58 -7.39
N ILE A 139 2.73 7.37 -8.26
CA ILE A 139 2.27 6.93 -9.58
C ILE A 139 2.65 7.95 -10.65
N LYS A 140 2.52 7.55 -11.91
CA LYS A 140 2.51 8.47 -13.05
C LYS A 140 1.06 8.66 -13.51
N LEU A 141 0.66 9.90 -13.77
CA LEU A 141 -0.61 10.24 -14.40
C LEU A 141 -0.37 11.38 -15.40
N GLY A 142 -0.54 11.10 -16.69
CA GLY A 142 -0.06 12.03 -17.72
C GLY A 142 1.46 12.17 -17.65
N ASP A 143 1.91 13.43 -17.66
CA ASP A 143 3.33 13.79 -17.56
C ASP A 143 3.81 14.00 -16.12
N GLU A 144 2.92 13.92 -15.12
CA GLU A 144 3.24 14.18 -13.72
C GLU A 144 3.52 12.87 -12.95
N ILE A 145 4.51 12.91 -12.06
CA ILE A 145 4.63 11.94 -10.98
C ILE A 145 3.87 12.47 -9.77
N LEU A 146 2.95 11.68 -9.23
CA LEU A 146 2.10 12.06 -8.11
C LEU A 146 2.49 11.29 -6.85
N ALA A 147 2.90 12.01 -5.80
CA ALA A 147 3.01 11.46 -4.46
C ALA A 147 1.65 11.55 -3.74
N LEU A 148 1.16 10.40 -3.30
CA LEU A 148 -0.21 10.22 -2.80
C LEU A 148 -0.22 10.01 -1.27
N TRP A 149 -1.27 10.54 -0.65
CA TRP A 149 -1.63 10.28 0.75
C TRP A 149 -3.15 10.39 0.90
N GLU A 150 -3.78 9.34 1.43
CA GLU A 150 -5.22 9.08 1.36
C GLU A 150 -6.14 10.21 1.86
N ALA A 151 -5.64 11.11 2.73
CA ALA A 151 -6.44 12.12 3.40
C ALA A 151 -6.25 13.55 2.84
N ALA A 152 -5.54 13.74 1.72
CA ALA A 152 -5.47 15.04 1.04
C ALA A 152 -5.21 14.91 -0.48
N GLY A 153 -5.10 16.06 -1.14
CA GLY A 153 -4.74 16.13 -2.55
C GLY A 153 -3.28 15.69 -2.81
N PRO A 154 -3.00 15.21 -4.03
CA PRO A 154 -1.68 14.72 -4.41
C PRO A 154 -0.66 15.84 -4.57
N HIS A 155 0.62 15.52 -4.38
CA HIS A 155 1.73 16.41 -4.76
C HIS A 155 2.30 15.98 -6.10
N ALA A 156 2.34 16.90 -7.06
CA ALA A 156 3.05 16.71 -8.31
C ALA A 156 4.56 16.88 -8.11
N MET A 157 5.31 16.04 -8.81
CA MET A 157 6.76 15.99 -8.79
C MET A 157 7.27 15.89 -10.24
N ASP A 158 8.43 16.48 -10.48
CA ASP A 158 9.10 16.39 -11.76
C ASP A 158 9.53 14.94 -12.03
N PRO A 159 9.22 14.36 -13.21
CA PRO A 159 9.43 12.93 -13.48
C PRO A 159 10.90 12.51 -13.54
N ASP A 160 11.83 13.43 -13.82
CA ASP A 160 13.26 13.11 -13.96
C ASP A 160 14.04 13.39 -12.67
N SER A 161 13.82 14.56 -12.07
CA SER A 161 14.55 15.02 -10.88
C SER A 161 13.89 14.61 -9.56
N LEU A 162 12.60 14.29 -9.59
CA LEU A 162 11.73 14.14 -8.41
C LEU A 162 11.62 15.42 -7.57
N ASP A 163 11.96 16.59 -8.11
CA ASP A 163 11.75 17.84 -7.38
C ASP A 163 10.24 18.09 -7.22
N THR A 164 9.84 18.54 -6.03
CA THR A 164 8.42 18.78 -5.74
C THR A 164 7.94 20.04 -6.45
N ILE A 165 6.97 19.88 -7.34
CA ILE A 165 6.28 20.99 -8.02
C ILE A 165 5.29 21.63 -7.04
N GLY A 166 4.54 20.80 -6.30
CA GLY A 166 3.62 21.24 -5.25
C GLY A 166 2.31 20.45 -5.26
N LEU A 167 1.33 20.91 -4.48
CA LEU A 167 -0.03 20.37 -4.53
C LEU A 167 -0.64 20.61 -5.91
N THR A 168 -1.12 19.55 -6.55
CA THR A 168 -1.81 19.65 -7.84
C THR A 168 -3.32 19.51 -7.66
N THR A 169 -4.08 20.21 -8.50
CA THR A 169 -5.53 20.05 -8.62
C THR A 169 -5.90 19.23 -9.85
N LEU A 170 -4.92 18.60 -10.50
CA LEU A 170 -5.09 17.88 -11.76
C LEU A 170 -5.82 18.76 -12.79
N LYS A 171 -5.25 19.94 -13.07
CA LYS A 171 -5.82 20.95 -13.99
C LYS A 171 -7.26 21.37 -13.62
N GLY A 172 -7.58 21.43 -12.33
CA GLY A 172 -8.88 21.86 -11.81
C GLY A 172 -9.92 20.74 -11.63
N VAL A 173 -9.56 19.49 -11.91
CA VAL A 173 -10.41 18.31 -11.65
C VAL A 173 -10.69 18.14 -10.15
N LEU A 174 -9.71 18.43 -9.30
CA LEU A 174 -9.82 18.39 -7.84
C LEU A 174 -10.05 19.79 -7.28
N LYS A 175 -10.90 19.90 -6.25
CA LYS A 175 -10.92 21.08 -5.40
C LYS A 175 -9.63 21.16 -4.58
N PRO A 176 -9.23 22.35 -4.10
CA PRO A 176 -8.08 22.47 -3.20
C PRO A 176 -8.19 21.52 -2.00
N ASN A 177 -7.17 20.69 -1.81
CA ASN A 177 -7.09 19.65 -0.77
C ASN A 177 -8.19 18.57 -0.82
N GLU A 178 -8.90 18.41 -1.93
CA GLU A 178 -9.80 17.27 -2.12
C GLU A 178 -8.98 15.97 -2.05
N ALA A 179 -9.43 15.02 -1.23
CA ALA A 179 -8.75 13.75 -1.04
C ALA A 179 -8.71 12.96 -2.35
N PHE A 180 -7.54 12.38 -2.63
CA PHE A 180 -7.30 11.49 -3.76
C PHE A 180 -6.71 10.19 -3.21
N SER A 181 -7.31 9.05 -3.56
CA SER A 181 -6.90 7.75 -3.05
C SER A 181 -5.42 7.47 -3.35
N ALA A 182 -4.73 6.87 -2.39
CA ALA A 182 -3.37 6.35 -2.59
C ALA A 182 -3.34 5.01 -3.33
N HIS A 183 -4.49 4.39 -3.63
CA HIS A 183 -4.57 3.08 -4.28
C HIS A 183 -5.31 3.11 -5.63
N PRO A 184 -4.89 3.95 -6.58
CA PRO A 184 -5.45 3.92 -7.93
C PRO A 184 -5.13 2.57 -8.60
N LYS A 185 -5.97 2.17 -9.56
CA LYS A 185 -5.83 0.93 -10.33
C LYS A 185 -5.66 1.28 -11.81
N THR A 186 -4.60 0.77 -12.43
CA THR A 186 -4.37 0.94 -13.87
C THR A 186 -5.03 -0.20 -14.63
N ASP A 187 -6.14 0.09 -15.30
CA ASP A 187 -6.86 -0.86 -16.14
C ASP A 187 -6.30 -0.87 -17.56
N LEU A 188 -5.50 -1.90 -17.86
CA LEU A 188 -4.95 -2.15 -19.20
C LEU A 188 -5.94 -2.88 -20.13
N ASN A 189 -7.09 -3.29 -19.60
CA ASN A 189 -8.06 -4.15 -20.29
C ASN A 189 -9.43 -3.49 -20.44
N SER A 190 -9.50 -2.19 -20.23
CA SER A 190 -10.75 -1.47 -20.34
C SER A 190 -11.33 -1.67 -21.75
N ASN A 191 -12.66 -1.68 -21.88
CA ASN A 191 -13.28 -1.64 -23.21
C ASN A 191 -13.03 -0.29 -23.92
N ALA A 192 -12.40 0.68 -23.25
CA ALA A 192 -11.94 1.90 -23.90
C ALA A 192 -10.71 1.57 -24.76
N SER A 193 -10.50 2.34 -25.82
CA SER A 193 -9.33 2.20 -26.70
C SER A 193 -8.00 2.62 -26.03
N SER A 194 -7.99 2.85 -24.71
CA SER A 194 -6.90 3.41 -23.92
C SER A 194 -6.75 2.70 -22.57
N GLU A 195 -5.53 2.75 -22.01
CA GLU A 195 -5.28 2.39 -20.60
C GLU A 195 -5.93 3.45 -19.71
N LEU A 196 -6.61 3.01 -18.65
CA LEU A 196 -7.31 3.91 -17.75
C LEU A 196 -6.69 3.86 -16.35
N LEU A 197 -6.52 5.02 -15.73
CA LEU A 197 -6.26 5.10 -14.29
C LEU A 197 -7.59 5.32 -13.56
N VAL A 198 -8.04 4.30 -12.83
CA VAL A 198 -9.25 4.34 -12.00
C VAL A 198 -8.85 4.70 -10.58
N THR A 199 -9.54 5.67 -9.98
CA THR A 199 -9.25 6.13 -8.62
C THR A 199 -10.51 6.68 -7.97
N PHE A 200 -10.41 7.09 -6.71
CA PHE A 200 -11.52 7.70 -6.00
C PHE A 200 -11.09 8.80 -5.03
N GLY A 201 -12.03 9.69 -4.72
CA GLY A 201 -12.00 10.55 -3.55
C GLY A 201 -13.12 10.15 -2.59
N VAL A 202 -12.91 10.32 -1.29
CA VAL A 202 -13.94 10.03 -0.27
C VAL A 202 -14.15 11.23 0.64
N GLN A 203 -15.42 11.61 0.80
CA GLN A 203 -15.85 12.54 1.83
C GLN A 203 -16.59 11.73 2.91
N THR A 204 -15.96 11.56 4.08
CA THR A 204 -16.50 10.75 5.17
C THR A 204 -17.32 11.56 6.17
N GLY A 205 -18.33 10.92 6.78
CA GLY A 205 -19.22 11.54 7.77
C GLY A 205 -20.40 10.62 8.13
N PRO A 206 -21.48 11.13 8.76
CA PRO A 206 -22.70 10.35 8.99
C PRO A 206 -23.32 9.78 7.71
N LYS A 207 -23.04 10.44 6.58
CA LYS A 207 -23.13 9.89 5.23
C LYS A 207 -21.78 10.09 4.57
N SER A 208 -21.33 9.08 3.83
CA SER A 208 -20.05 9.12 3.12
C SER A 208 -20.30 9.16 1.62
N THR A 209 -19.63 10.05 0.91
CA THR A 209 -19.73 10.17 -0.56
C THR A 209 -18.44 9.72 -1.20
N ILE A 210 -18.56 8.75 -2.12
CA ILE A 210 -17.46 8.27 -2.95
C ILE A 210 -17.55 9.00 -4.29
N ARG A 211 -16.44 9.62 -4.71
CA ARG A 211 -16.27 10.17 -6.06
C ARG A 211 -15.37 9.22 -6.84
N LEU A 212 -15.95 8.38 -7.70
CA LEU A 212 -15.22 7.50 -8.61
C LEU A 212 -14.76 8.32 -9.82
N MET A 213 -13.48 8.22 -10.17
CA MET A 213 -12.86 8.96 -11.26
C MET A 213 -12.08 8.00 -12.16
N GLU A 214 -12.22 8.15 -13.48
CA GLU A 214 -11.38 7.45 -14.45
C GLU A 214 -10.67 8.48 -15.32
N PHE A 215 -9.36 8.32 -15.47
CA PHE A 215 -8.51 9.15 -16.30
C PHE A 215 -7.99 8.35 -17.47
N ASP A 216 -7.94 8.94 -18.66
CA ASP A 216 -7.14 8.39 -19.76
C ASP A 216 -5.67 8.43 -19.35
N ASN A 217 -4.93 7.36 -19.59
CA ASN A 217 -3.51 7.26 -19.26
C ASN A 217 -2.62 7.03 -20.49
N THR A 218 -3.16 7.22 -21.70
CA THR A 218 -2.43 6.97 -22.95
C THR A 218 -2.48 8.15 -23.92
N GLY A 219 -1.49 8.20 -24.80
CA GLY A 219 -1.46 9.15 -25.91
C GLY A 219 -1.51 10.61 -25.46
N THR A 220 -2.08 11.46 -26.31
CA THR A 220 -2.15 12.92 -26.09
C THR A 220 -3.13 13.33 -25.00
N ASN A 221 -4.06 12.45 -24.62
CA ASN A 221 -5.08 12.71 -23.62
C ASN A 221 -4.68 12.18 -22.23
N SER A 222 -3.45 11.68 -22.08
CA SER A 222 -2.99 11.12 -20.81
C SER A 222 -3.09 12.15 -19.68
N GLY A 223 -3.73 11.76 -18.59
CA GLY A 223 -4.07 12.61 -17.45
C GLY A 223 -5.40 13.37 -17.57
N GLU A 224 -6.15 13.21 -18.65
CA GLU A 224 -7.50 13.79 -18.78
C GLU A 224 -8.55 12.96 -18.05
N LEU A 225 -9.42 13.63 -17.30
CA LEU A 225 -10.57 13.00 -16.64
C LEU A 225 -11.64 12.66 -17.68
N ILE A 226 -11.94 11.38 -17.84
CA ILE A 226 -12.94 10.90 -18.80
C ILE A 226 -14.24 10.45 -18.13
N PHE A 227 -14.21 10.17 -16.83
CA PHE A 227 -15.39 9.80 -16.05
C PHE A 227 -15.32 10.34 -14.63
N ASP A 228 -16.45 10.87 -14.14
CA ASP A 228 -16.61 11.40 -12.79
C ASP A 228 -18.02 11.09 -12.29
N ARG A 229 -18.10 10.27 -11.24
CA ARG A 229 -19.36 9.83 -10.65
C ARG A 229 -19.33 9.95 -9.14
N LYS A 230 -20.44 10.39 -8.55
CA LYS A 230 -20.60 10.53 -7.09
C LYS A 230 -21.77 9.72 -6.59
N ASP A 231 -21.53 8.85 -5.62
CA ASP A 231 -22.54 8.07 -4.93
C ASP A 231 -22.41 8.25 -3.41
N THR A 232 -23.54 8.47 -2.72
CA THR A 232 -23.58 8.71 -1.28
C THR A 232 -24.21 7.53 -0.55
N PHE A 233 -23.52 7.04 0.47
CA PHE A 233 -23.91 5.91 1.31
C PHE A 233 -24.12 6.36 2.76
N ASN A 234 -24.95 5.62 3.50
CA ASN A 234 -25.17 5.90 4.91
C ASN A 234 -24.01 5.37 5.77
N GLY A 235 -23.65 6.13 6.81
CA GLY A 235 -22.61 5.76 7.77
C GLY A 235 -21.22 6.32 7.42
N PHE A 236 -20.38 6.32 8.45
CA PHE A 236 -18.96 6.62 8.34
C PHE A 236 -18.25 5.51 7.54
N ALA A 237 -17.46 5.89 6.55
CA ALA A 237 -16.65 4.96 5.78
C ALA A 237 -15.19 5.43 5.82
N PHE A 238 -14.32 4.56 6.33
CA PHE A 238 -12.87 4.66 6.13
C PHE A 238 -12.53 3.65 5.05
N LEU A 239 -12.31 4.16 3.85
CA LEU A 239 -12.02 3.39 2.64
C LEU A 239 -10.56 3.65 2.27
N HIS A 240 -9.72 2.63 2.45
CA HIS A 240 -8.29 2.71 2.15
C HIS A 240 -8.02 2.32 0.69
N ASP A 241 -8.49 1.14 0.29
CA ASP A 241 -8.34 0.58 -1.05
C ASP A 241 -9.71 0.25 -1.68
N PHE A 242 -9.69 -0.11 -2.96
CA PHE A 242 -10.83 -0.63 -3.71
C PHE A 242 -10.35 -1.65 -4.75
N ALA A 243 -11.25 -2.42 -5.34
CA ALA A 243 -10.95 -3.28 -6.48
C ALA A 243 -11.75 -2.83 -7.71
N ILE A 244 -11.29 -3.20 -8.90
CA ILE A 244 -12.03 -3.01 -10.15
C ILE A 244 -12.28 -4.36 -10.80
N THR A 245 -13.34 -4.42 -11.60
CA THR A 245 -13.56 -5.41 -12.66
C THR A 245 -13.88 -4.67 -13.95
N THR A 246 -14.10 -5.37 -15.06
CA THR A 246 -14.58 -4.74 -16.31
C THR A 246 -15.78 -3.82 -16.10
N ASN A 247 -16.73 -4.20 -15.24
CA ASN A 247 -17.98 -3.46 -15.07
C ASN A 247 -18.11 -2.68 -13.75
N TRP A 248 -17.31 -2.97 -12.72
CA TRP A 248 -17.57 -2.50 -11.37
C TRP A 248 -16.31 -1.94 -10.70
N ALA A 249 -16.50 -0.92 -9.87
CA ALA A 249 -15.59 -0.54 -8.80
C ALA A 249 -16.18 -1.04 -7.47
N ILE A 250 -15.41 -1.79 -6.69
CA ILE A 250 -15.84 -2.48 -5.48
C ILE A 250 -15.09 -1.92 -4.29
N PHE A 251 -15.83 -1.38 -3.33
CA PHE A 251 -15.32 -0.84 -2.07
C PHE A 251 -15.84 -1.69 -0.92
N LEU A 252 -15.03 -1.86 0.12
CA LEU A 252 -15.46 -2.52 1.37
C LEU A 252 -15.48 -1.49 2.50
N GLN A 253 -16.68 -1.15 2.97
CA GLN A 253 -16.87 -0.42 4.22
C GLN A 253 -16.72 -1.38 5.39
N ASN A 254 -15.57 -1.34 6.06
CA ASN A 254 -15.30 -2.12 7.26
C ASN A 254 -16.30 -1.77 8.38
N ALA A 255 -16.59 -2.73 9.27
CA ALA A 255 -17.45 -2.53 10.43
C ALA A 255 -16.69 -1.83 11.56
N ILE A 256 -16.51 -0.51 11.44
CA ILE A 256 -15.73 0.31 12.39
C ILE A 256 -16.53 1.50 12.92
N ASP A 257 -16.26 1.86 14.16
CA ASP A 257 -16.73 3.08 14.80
C ASP A 257 -15.62 4.13 14.84
N PHE A 258 -16.01 5.40 14.76
CA PHE A 258 -15.14 6.54 14.95
C PHE A 258 -15.68 7.43 16.07
N ASN A 259 -14.91 7.59 17.16
CA ASN A 259 -15.22 8.54 18.23
C ASN A 259 -14.21 9.70 18.20
N PRO A 260 -14.56 10.88 17.69
CA PRO A 260 -13.60 11.97 17.52
C PRO A 260 -13.16 12.63 18.84
N LEU A 261 -13.83 12.37 19.98
CA LEU A 261 -13.60 13.12 21.22
C LEU A 261 -12.15 13.06 21.72
N PRO A 262 -11.47 11.89 21.80
CA PRO A 262 -10.07 11.84 22.23
C PRO A 262 -9.13 12.60 21.29
N PHE A 263 -9.42 12.63 19.98
CA PHE A 263 -8.67 13.44 19.02
C PHE A 263 -8.90 14.94 19.26
N VAL A 264 -10.16 15.38 19.44
CA VAL A 264 -10.48 16.78 19.73
C VAL A 264 -9.84 17.25 21.04
N MET A 265 -9.82 16.39 22.06
CA MET A 265 -9.21 16.68 23.36
C MET A 265 -7.67 16.59 23.36
N GLY A 266 -7.04 16.34 22.22
CA GLY A 266 -5.57 16.29 22.12
C GLY A 266 -4.93 15.06 22.77
N GLN A 267 -5.69 14.00 23.01
CA GLN A 267 -5.23 12.80 23.73
C GLN A 267 -4.70 11.71 22.81
N ARG A 268 -5.19 11.65 21.56
CA ARG A 268 -4.86 10.60 20.57
C ARG A 268 -4.78 11.16 19.16
N GLY A 269 -4.16 10.41 18.25
CA GLY A 269 -4.32 10.62 16.81
C GLY A 269 -5.74 10.28 16.34
N ALA A 270 -6.09 10.72 15.13
CA ALA A 270 -7.42 10.45 14.56
C ALA A 270 -7.65 8.95 14.28
N ALA A 271 -6.65 8.24 13.73
CA ALA A 271 -6.78 6.80 13.46
C ALA A 271 -6.88 5.97 14.76
N GLN A 272 -6.24 6.41 15.85
CA GLN A 272 -6.36 5.80 17.19
C GLN A 272 -7.74 5.97 17.85
N CYS A 273 -8.65 6.69 17.18
CA CYS A 273 -10.05 6.82 17.56
C CYS A 273 -10.98 5.89 16.78
N LEU A 274 -10.43 5.05 15.90
CA LEU A 274 -11.14 3.98 15.21
C LEU A 274 -11.13 2.70 16.05
N LYS A 275 -12.22 1.94 15.97
CA LYS A 275 -12.34 0.62 16.60
C LYS A 275 -13.29 -0.26 15.81
N SER A 276 -12.96 -1.54 15.64
CA SER A 276 -13.91 -2.52 15.09
C SER A 276 -15.16 -2.62 15.94
N ASN A 277 -16.30 -2.74 15.27
CA ASN A 277 -17.60 -2.91 15.88
C ASN A 277 -18.23 -4.23 15.41
N PRO A 278 -18.11 -5.31 16.20
CA PRO A 278 -18.65 -6.62 15.84
C PRO A 278 -20.18 -6.66 15.79
N ASN A 279 -20.88 -5.62 16.29
CA ASN A 279 -22.34 -5.52 16.22
C ASN A 279 -22.83 -4.85 14.92
N LYS A 280 -21.91 -4.35 14.09
CA LYS A 280 -22.23 -3.79 12.77
C LYS A 280 -21.82 -4.78 11.69
N LYS A 281 -22.56 -4.75 10.58
CA LYS A 281 -22.18 -5.48 9.38
C LYS A 281 -21.35 -4.58 8.46
N ALA A 282 -20.22 -5.10 8.00
CA ALA A 282 -19.46 -4.52 6.91
C ALA A 282 -20.30 -4.56 5.62
N LYS A 283 -19.98 -3.70 4.66
CA LYS A 283 -20.75 -3.58 3.41
C LYS A 283 -19.83 -3.47 2.21
N PHE A 284 -20.15 -4.21 1.16
CA PHE A 284 -19.65 -3.92 -0.17
C PHE A 284 -20.47 -2.79 -0.79
N PHE A 285 -19.80 -1.75 -1.25
CA PHE A 285 -20.36 -0.76 -2.16
C PHE A 285 -19.83 -1.05 -3.56
N ILE A 286 -20.74 -1.34 -4.49
CA ILE A 286 -20.41 -1.81 -5.83
C ILE A 286 -20.96 -0.77 -6.81
N ILE A 287 -20.07 -0.01 -7.43
CA ILE A 287 -20.39 1.15 -8.26
C ILE A 287 -20.14 0.78 -9.73
N PRO A 288 -21.12 0.96 -10.64
CA PRO A 288 -20.89 0.73 -12.06
C PRO A 288 -19.84 1.68 -12.63
N ARG A 289 -18.92 1.13 -13.43
CA ARG A 289 -17.93 1.87 -14.22
C ARG A 289 -18.48 2.33 -15.56
N GLU A 290 -17.88 3.35 -16.15
CA GLU A 290 -18.31 3.88 -17.46
C GLU A 290 -18.02 2.92 -18.61
N SER A 291 -16.88 2.22 -18.54
CA SER A 291 -16.47 1.19 -19.50
C SER A 291 -17.33 -0.08 -19.46
N GLY A 292 -18.23 -0.18 -18.48
CA GLY A 292 -19.01 -1.38 -18.17
C GLY A 292 -20.41 -1.43 -18.77
N LEU A 293 -20.98 -2.64 -18.81
CA LEU A 293 -22.34 -2.94 -19.25
C LEU A 293 -23.43 -2.31 -18.37
N PHE A 294 -23.11 -2.03 -17.10
CA PHE A 294 -24.04 -1.46 -16.12
C PHE A 294 -23.89 0.06 -15.95
N ARG A 295 -23.17 0.73 -16.86
CA ARG A 295 -22.99 2.19 -16.81
C ARG A 295 -24.33 2.94 -16.65
N GLY A 296 -24.32 3.99 -15.85
CA GLY A 296 -25.51 4.79 -15.53
C GLY A 296 -26.51 4.15 -14.55
N GLN A 297 -26.37 2.87 -14.17
CA GLN A 297 -27.23 2.26 -13.16
C GLN A 297 -26.89 2.76 -11.73
N PRO A 298 -27.79 2.62 -10.75
CA PRO A 298 -27.48 2.92 -9.35
C PRO A 298 -26.46 1.93 -8.75
N PRO A 299 -25.70 2.34 -7.72
CA PRO A 299 -24.78 1.45 -7.03
C PRO A 299 -25.53 0.37 -6.25
N LEU A 300 -24.87 -0.75 -6.01
CA LEU A 300 -25.38 -1.83 -5.19
C LEU A 300 -24.72 -1.80 -3.80
N THR A 301 -25.46 -2.27 -2.81
CA THR A 301 -24.95 -2.50 -1.45
C THR A 301 -25.28 -3.92 -1.04
N ILE A 302 -24.24 -4.67 -0.66
CA ILE A 302 -24.33 -6.07 -0.24
C ILE A 302 -23.61 -6.20 1.09
N ASP A 303 -24.15 -6.99 2.02
CA ASP A 303 -23.47 -7.26 3.29
C ASP A 303 -22.14 -7.98 3.01
N ALA A 304 -21.06 -7.49 3.61
CA ALA A 304 -19.74 -8.09 3.51
C ALA A 304 -19.47 -9.01 4.72
N PRO A 305 -18.55 -9.98 4.58
CA PRO A 305 -18.11 -10.81 5.70
C PRO A 305 -17.52 -10.01 6.85
N GLU A 306 -17.47 -10.63 8.04
CA GLU A 306 -16.80 -10.06 9.21
C GLU A 306 -15.28 -10.00 9.02
N GLY A 307 -14.64 -9.08 9.76
CA GLY A 307 -13.21 -8.79 9.71
C GLY A 307 -12.93 -7.37 9.25
N PHE A 308 -11.64 -7.10 9.03
CA PHE A 308 -11.13 -5.84 8.54
C PHE A 308 -10.28 -6.07 7.29
N VAL A 309 -10.45 -5.24 6.27
CA VAL A 309 -9.64 -5.27 5.05
C VAL A 309 -8.97 -3.91 4.85
N PHE A 310 -7.64 -3.92 4.71
CA PHE A 310 -6.87 -2.80 4.18
C PHE A 310 -6.79 -2.88 2.65
N HIS A 311 -6.23 -3.99 2.15
CA HIS A 311 -5.87 -4.13 0.74
C HIS A 311 -6.70 -5.18 -0.01
N HIS A 312 -7.05 -4.84 -1.24
CA HIS A 312 -7.62 -5.76 -2.20
C HIS A 312 -6.55 -6.24 -3.18
N VAL A 313 -6.49 -7.54 -3.43
CA VAL A 313 -5.49 -8.14 -4.33
C VAL A 313 -5.92 -7.98 -5.78
N ASN A 314 -7.11 -8.48 -6.11
CA ASN A 314 -7.71 -8.38 -7.44
C ASN A 314 -9.21 -8.72 -7.36
N ALA A 315 -9.97 -8.35 -8.40
CA ALA A 315 -11.33 -8.81 -8.58
C ALA A 315 -11.60 -9.19 -10.03
N PHE A 316 -12.54 -10.10 -10.26
CA PHE A 316 -13.03 -10.42 -11.60
C PHE A 316 -14.48 -10.90 -11.57
N GLU A 317 -15.11 -10.89 -12.75
CA GLU A 317 -16.50 -11.32 -12.90
C GLU A 317 -16.58 -12.75 -13.43
N LYS A 318 -17.52 -13.52 -12.88
CA LYS A 318 -17.89 -14.85 -13.37
C LYS A 318 -19.41 -14.99 -13.29
N ASP A 319 -20.05 -15.04 -14.46
CA ASP A 319 -21.51 -15.03 -14.59
C ASP A 319 -22.11 -13.79 -13.90
N SER A 320 -23.00 -13.96 -12.92
CA SER A 320 -23.57 -12.88 -12.11
C SER A 320 -22.86 -12.67 -10.77
N LYS A 321 -21.62 -13.14 -10.64
CA LYS A 321 -20.82 -13.07 -9.42
C LYS A 321 -19.56 -12.24 -9.62
N ILE A 322 -19.17 -11.53 -8.58
CA ILE A 322 -17.83 -10.94 -8.45
C ILE A 322 -17.01 -11.85 -7.55
N VAL A 323 -15.83 -12.23 -8.00
CA VAL A 323 -14.82 -12.90 -7.18
C VAL A 323 -13.80 -11.85 -6.78
N LEU A 324 -13.66 -11.60 -5.48
CA LEU A 324 -12.80 -10.56 -4.91
C LEU A 324 -11.81 -11.21 -3.94
N ASP A 325 -10.52 -11.05 -4.22
CA ASP A 325 -9.44 -11.49 -3.34
C ASP A 325 -8.95 -10.32 -2.49
N SER A 326 -8.79 -10.51 -1.19
CA SER A 326 -8.41 -9.43 -0.26
C SER A 326 -7.61 -9.96 0.93
N ILE A 327 -6.83 -9.07 1.55
CA ILE A 327 -6.11 -9.36 2.79
C ILE A 327 -7.00 -9.01 3.97
N PHE A 328 -7.47 -10.05 4.67
CA PHE A 328 -8.36 -9.94 5.82
C PHE A 328 -7.59 -10.06 7.12
N TYR A 329 -7.96 -9.21 8.07
CA TYR A 329 -7.60 -9.27 9.47
C TYR A 329 -8.85 -9.58 10.30
N ASP A 330 -8.68 -10.30 11.41
CA ASP A 330 -9.81 -10.59 12.31
C ASP A 330 -10.22 -9.36 13.14
N ASP A 331 -9.33 -8.35 13.27
CA ASP A 331 -9.60 -7.06 13.90
C ASP A 331 -8.80 -5.93 13.20
N PHE A 332 -9.09 -4.67 13.47
CA PHE A 332 -8.35 -3.51 12.99
C PHE A 332 -6.95 -3.48 13.62
N PRO A 333 -5.86 -3.69 12.83
CA PRO A 333 -4.52 -3.66 13.40
C PRO A 333 -4.10 -2.19 13.61
N SER A 334 -4.01 -1.78 14.88
CA SER A 334 -3.58 -0.44 15.26
C SER A 334 -2.60 -0.52 16.42
N VAL A 335 -1.55 0.31 16.37
CA VAL A 335 -0.64 0.51 17.48
C VAL A 335 -1.33 1.39 18.55
N GLY A 336 -1.35 0.89 19.78
CA GLY A 336 -1.94 1.58 20.92
C GLY A 336 -1.19 2.88 21.28
N PRO A 337 -1.83 3.79 22.05
CA PRO A 337 -1.23 5.08 22.42
C PRO A 337 0.02 4.95 23.31
N ASP A 338 0.16 3.84 24.03
CA ASP A 338 1.29 3.58 24.95
C ASP A 338 2.29 2.57 24.37
N GLU A 339 2.11 2.16 23.11
CA GLU A 339 2.97 1.19 22.43
C GLU A 339 4.02 1.89 21.57
N ASN A 340 5.23 1.29 21.51
CA ASN A 340 6.31 1.75 20.65
C ASN A 340 6.40 0.83 19.43
N PHE A 341 6.18 1.40 18.24
CA PHE A 341 6.24 0.65 16.97
C PHE A 341 7.60 0.00 16.69
N ARG A 342 8.69 0.38 17.37
CA ARG A 342 10.00 -0.27 17.24
C ARG A 342 10.15 -1.49 18.16
N ASP A 343 9.25 -1.64 19.13
CA ASP A 343 9.28 -2.71 20.13
C ASP A 343 8.01 -3.57 20.11
N ILE A 344 7.34 -3.71 18.95
CA ILE A 344 6.07 -4.43 18.89
C ILE A 344 6.24 -5.92 19.19
N ASP A 345 5.18 -6.49 19.75
CA ASP A 345 5.01 -7.93 19.88
C ASP A 345 4.02 -8.40 18.82
N PHE A 346 4.53 -8.94 17.71
CA PHE A 346 3.73 -9.32 16.54
C PHE A 346 2.63 -10.34 16.89
N GLU A 347 2.85 -11.21 17.90
CA GLU A 347 1.86 -12.21 18.31
C GLU A 347 0.56 -11.57 18.85
N LYS A 348 0.57 -10.29 19.22
CA LYS A 348 -0.60 -9.54 19.70
C LYS A 348 -1.42 -8.87 18.60
N TYR A 349 -0.91 -8.80 17.38
CA TYR A 349 -1.58 -8.16 16.25
C TYR A 349 -2.20 -9.20 15.32
N PRO A 350 -3.39 -8.93 14.75
CA PRO A 350 -4.06 -9.87 13.88
C PRO A 350 -3.22 -10.16 12.62
N GLU A 351 -3.29 -11.39 12.14
CA GLU A 351 -2.63 -11.82 10.90
C GLU A 351 -3.39 -11.30 9.68
N GLY A 352 -2.66 -10.82 8.67
CA GLY A 352 -3.23 -10.55 7.35
C GLY A 352 -3.31 -11.84 6.55
N LYS A 353 -4.52 -12.30 6.20
CA LYS A 353 -4.74 -13.56 5.49
C LYS A 353 -5.42 -13.32 4.15
N LEU A 354 -4.96 -14.02 3.11
CA LEU A 354 -5.61 -13.99 1.81
C LEU A 354 -6.94 -14.74 1.88
N LYS A 355 -8.06 -14.02 1.72
CA LYS A 355 -9.40 -14.60 1.64
C LYS A 355 -10.10 -14.16 0.36
N ARG A 356 -10.98 -15.02 -0.15
CA ARG A 356 -11.76 -14.84 -1.38
C ARG A 356 -13.24 -14.66 -1.05
N SER A 357 -13.78 -13.51 -1.42
CA SER A 357 -15.20 -13.21 -1.38
C SER A 357 -15.86 -13.55 -2.71
N ILE A 358 -16.92 -14.35 -2.69
CA ILE A 358 -17.76 -14.65 -3.86
C ILE A 358 -19.09 -13.91 -3.66
N ILE A 359 -19.21 -12.77 -4.32
CA ILE A 359 -20.34 -11.84 -4.18
C ILE A 359 -21.34 -12.12 -5.30
N ASP A 360 -22.53 -12.62 -4.96
CA ASP A 360 -23.60 -12.86 -5.93
C ASP A 360 -24.50 -11.64 -6.05
N LEU A 361 -24.49 -11.01 -7.23
CA LEU A 361 -25.23 -9.77 -7.48
C LEU A 361 -26.74 -9.99 -7.59
N LYS A 362 -27.20 -11.22 -7.91
CA LYS A 362 -28.63 -11.54 -8.02
C LYS A 362 -29.24 -11.81 -6.66
N THR A 363 -28.62 -12.66 -5.85
CA THR A 363 -29.12 -13.01 -4.52
C THR A 363 -28.73 -11.99 -3.46
N LYS A 364 -27.77 -11.10 -3.77
CA LYS A 364 -27.20 -10.09 -2.85
C LYS A 364 -26.60 -10.75 -1.60
N THR A 365 -25.84 -11.81 -1.81
CA THR A 365 -25.15 -12.58 -0.77
C THR A 365 -23.66 -12.66 -1.05
N CYS A 366 -22.86 -12.93 -0.02
CA CYS A 366 -21.43 -13.16 -0.15
C CYS A 366 -21.03 -14.44 0.59
N GLU A 367 -20.24 -15.29 -0.06
CA GLU A 367 -19.51 -16.38 0.57
C GLU A 367 -18.05 -15.96 0.77
N LEU A 368 -17.40 -16.44 1.84
CA LEU A 368 -15.99 -16.16 2.13
C LEU A 368 -15.22 -17.47 2.27
N GLU A 369 -14.10 -17.57 1.58
CA GLU A 369 -13.16 -18.68 1.68
C GLU A 369 -11.80 -18.17 2.14
N THR A 370 -11.19 -18.79 3.16
CA THR A 370 -9.76 -18.57 3.44
C THR A 370 -8.93 -19.28 2.40
N PHE A 371 -8.20 -18.51 1.58
CA PHE A 371 -7.43 -19.03 0.46
C PHE A 371 -5.99 -19.38 0.87
N SER A 372 -5.40 -18.61 1.79
CA SER A 372 -4.09 -18.89 2.39
C SER A 372 -4.08 -18.46 3.87
N GLU A 373 -3.63 -19.35 4.76
CA GLU A 373 -3.52 -19.10 6.20
C GLU A 373 -2.24 -18.35 6.58
N GLN A 374 -1.22 -18.36 5.72
CA GLN A 374 0.06 -17.73 5.99
C GLN A 374 -0.06 -16.21 5.97
N CYS A 375 0.37 -15.57 7.06
CA CYS A 375 0.37 -14.12 7.20
C CYS A 375 1.08 -13.44 6.02
N CYS A 376 0.38 -12.52 5.37
CA CYS A 376 0.80 -11.86 4.15
C CYS A 376 0.18 -10.47 4.01
N GLU A 377 0.83 -9.65 3.19
CA GLU A 377 0.40 -8.32 2.77
C GLU A 377 1.00 -7.99 1.40
N PHE A 378 0.63 -6.82 0.86
CA PHE A 378 1.16 -6.28 -0.39
C PHE A 378 1.08 -7.28 -1.55
N ALA A 379 -0.10 -7.90 -1.69
CA ALA A 379 -0.34 -8.88 -2.73
C ALA A 379 -0.68 -8.19 -4.06
N VAL A 380 -0.02 -8.62 -5.13
CA VAL A 380 -0.19 -8.13 -6.49
C VAL A 380 -0.51 -9.28 -7.44
N VAL A 381 -1.11 -8.94 -8.57
CA VAL A 381 -1.26 -9.83 -9.74
C VAL A 381 -0.47 -9.24 -10.91
N ASN A 382 -0.36 -9.97 -12.02
CA ASN A 382 0.18 -9.37 -13.24
C ASN A 382 -0.70 -8.16 -13.64
N PRO A 383 -0.14 -6.97 -13.90
CA PRO A 383 -0.92 -5.79 -14.25
C PRO A 383 -1.79 -6.00 -15.51
N LYS A 384 -1.39 -6.90 -16.43
CA LYS A 384 -2.21 -7.31 -17.59
C LYS A 384 -3.48 -8.09 -17.19
N ASN A 385 -3.57 -8.55 -15.94
CA ASN A 385 -4.71 -9.31 -15.41
C ASN A 385 -5.46 -8.56 -14.30
N LEU A 386 -5.10 -7.31 -13.99
CA LEU A 386 -5.83 -6.49 -13.01
C LEU A 386 -7.28 -6.29 -13.50
N GLY A 387 -8.25 -6.55 -12.62
CA GLY A 387 -9.68 -6.50 -12.94
C GLY A 387 -10.20 -7.68 -13.76
N LEU A 388 -9.33 -8.63 -14.11
CA LEU A 388 -9.63 -9.85 -14.84
C LEU A 388 -9.26 -11.07 -14.00
N LYS A 389 -9.64 -12.26 -14.49
CA LYS A 389 -9.22 -13.50 -13.85
C LYS A 389 -7.69 -13.62 -13.92
N ALA A 390 -7.06 -13.67 -12.75
CA ALA A 390 -5.64 -13.96 -12.59
C ALA A 390 -5.44 -15.40 -12.11
N THR A 391 -4.39 -16.05 -12.61
CA THR A 391 -3.93 -17.37 -12.21
C THR A 391 -2.91 -17.28 -11.09
N PHE A 392 -2.10 -16.22 -11.03
CA PHE A 392 -1.03 -16.07 -10.06
C PHE A 392 -1.15 -14.77 -9.27
N SER A 393 -0.75 -14.83 -8.00
CA SER A 393 -0.49 -13.65 -7.18
C SER A 393 0.86 -13.78 -6.49
N TRP A 394 1.55 -12.65 -6.35
CA TRP A 394 2.80 -12.52 -5.61
C TRP A 394 2.57 -11.59 -4.43
N MET A 395 3.08 -11.95 -3.25
CA MET A 395 2.85 -11.18 -2.03
C MET A 395 4.02 -11.26 -1.08
N ALA A 396 4.18 -10.22 -0.26
CA ALA A 396 5.05 -10.27 0.89
C ALA A 396 4.40 -11.12 1.98
N SER A 397 5.16 -12.02 2.60
CA SER A 397 4.67 -12.93 3.63
C SER A 397 5.68 -13.13 4.74
N THR A 398 5.21 -13.63 5.87
CA THR A 398 6.09 -14.17 6.91
C THR A 398 6.84 -15.39 6.39
N SER A 399 8.04 -15.69 6.91
CA SER A 399 8.73 -16.96 6.57
C SER A 399 8.05 -18.18 7.20
N GLN A 400 7.41 -18.00 8.36
CA GLN A 400 6.58 -19.02 9.01
C GLN A 400 5.23 -19.18 8.30
N LYS A 401 4.65 -20.38 8.36
CA LYS A 401 3.37 -20.72 7.73
C LYS A 401 2.14 -20.29 8.51
N LEU A 402 2.25 -20.07 9.82
CA LEU A 402 1.17 -19.67 10.72
C LEU A 402 1.68 -18.63 11.70
N GLY A 403 0.79 -17.76 12.19
CA GLY A 403 1.13 -16.71 13.14
C GLY A 403 1.70 -15.48 12.47
N ASN A 404 1.68 -14.37 13.21
CA ASN A 404 2.16 -13.08 12.73
C ASN A 404 3.65 -12.87 13.02
N ALA A 405 4.34 -12.18 12.13
CA ALA A 405 5.76 -11.80 12.20
C ALA A 405 6.04 -10.71 11.16
N PRO A 406 7.22 -10.06 11.17
CA PRO A 406 7.66 -9.26 10.04
C PRO A 406 7.60 -10.04 8.71
N LEU A 407 7.35 -9.32 7.63
CA LEU A 407 7.41 -9.89 6.28
C LEU A 407 8.88 -10.13 5.91
N GLN A 408 9.21 -11.37 5.56
CA GLN A 408 10.58 -11.80 5.24
C GLN A 408 10.67 -12.67 3.98
N ALA A 409 9.54 -12.97 3.35
CA ALA A 409 9.46 -13.83 2.19
C ALA A 409 8.55 -13.26 1.11
N ILE A 410 8.83 -13.60 -0.14
CA ILE A 410 7.93 -13.40 -1.27
C ILE A 410 7.29 -14.74 -1.60
N LYS A 411 5.97 -14.80 -1.50
CA LYS A 411 5.17 -15.98 -1.87
C LYS A 411 4.53 -15.74 -3.22
N LYS A 412 4.64 -16.73 -4.11
CA LYS A 412 3.81 -16.87 -5.31
C LYS A 412 2.79 -17.95 -5.04
N ILE A 413 1.52 -17.69 -5.32
CA ILE A 413 0.42 -18.65 -5.21
C ILE A 413 -0.36 -18.75 -6.51
N ASN A 414 -0.74 -19.97 -6.90
CA ASN A 414 -1.70 -20.21 -7.95
C ASN A 414 -3.13 -20.06 -7.39
N LEU A 415 -3.86 -19.04 -7.86
CA LEU A 415 -5.21 -18.67 -7.45
C LEU A 415 -6.32 -19.64 -7.93
N THR A 416 -5.92 -20.73 -8.60
CA THR A 416 -6.80 -21.86 -8.97
C THR A 416 -6.42 -23.15 -8.24
N SER A 417 -5.16 -23.59 -8.31
CA SER A 417 -4.71 -24.86 -7.70
C SER A 417 -4.31 -24.75 -6.23
N LYS A 418 -4.09 -23.54 -5.71
CA LYS A 418 -3.51 -23.24 -4.39
C LYS A 418 -2.05 -23.68 -4.21
N GLU A 419 -1.39 -24.13 -5.27
CA GLU A 419 0.03 -24.42 -5.23
C GLU A 419 0.83 -23.14 -4.98
N GLU A 420 1.85 -23.23 -4.13
CA GLU A 420 2.65 -22.10 -3.71
C GLU A 420 4.14 -22.41 -3.75
N ILE A 421 4.93 -21.39 -4.07
CA ILE A 421 6.39 -21.38 -3.92
C ILE A 421 6.78 -20.09 -3.18
N SER A 422 7.94 -20.09 -2.54
CA SER A 422 8.40 -18.93 -1.78
C SER A 422 9.90 -18.74 -1.87
N TRP A 423 10.32 -17.49 -1.91
CA TRP A 423 11.69 -17.04 -1.70
C TRP A 423 11.77 -16.28 -0.37
N SER A 424 12.82 -16.48 0.43
CA SER A 424 12.96 -15.87 1.75
C SER A 424 14.26 -15.06 1.85
N ALA A 425 14.16 -13.83 2.35
CA ALA A 425 15.28 -12.98 2.74
C ALA A 425 15.70 -13.20 4.21
N GLY A 426 14.88 -13.91 4.99
CA GLY A 426 15.17 -14.22 6.40
C GLY A 426 16.43 -15.06 6.62
N PRO A 427 17.01 -15.07 7.84
CA PRO A 427 16.42 -14.51 9.06
C PRO A 427 16.64 -13.00 9.27
N SER A 428 17.58 -12.40 8.54
CA SER A 428 18.01 -11.01 8.75
C SER A 428 17.46 -10.04 7.70
N GLY A 429 16.87 -10.56 6.61
CA GLY A 429 16.22 -9.76 5.58
C GLY A 429 14.72 -9.59 5.82
N PHE A 430 14.19 -8.42 5.48
CA PHE A 430 12.77 -8.05 5.59
C PHE A 430 12.30 -7.46 4.27
N VAL A 431 11.20 -7.97 3.74
CA VAL A 431 10.74 -7.64 2.40
C VAL A 431 9.65 -6.56 2.44
N SER A 432 9.60 -5.74 1.39
CA SER A 432 8.49 -4.82 1.12
C SER A 432 7.58 -5.37 0.01
N GLU A 433 6.60 -4.57 -0.42
CA GLU A 433 5.74 -4.88 -1.56
C GLU A 433 6.55 -5.34 -2.80
N PRO A 434 6.26 -6.51 -3.39
CA PRO A 434 6.79 -6.89 -4.69
C PRO A 434 6.10 -6.12 -5.81
N ILE A 435 6.87 -5.58 -6.76
CA ILE A 435 6.33 -5.00 -8.00
C ILE A 435 6.52 -5.99 -9.14
N MET A 436 5.41 -6.50 -9.69
CA MET A 436 5.42 -7.42 -10.83
C MET A 436 5.48 -6.63 -12.14
N VAL A 437 6.51 -6.90 -12.93
CA VAL A 437 6.72 -6.32 -14.26
C VAL A 437 6.72 -7.43 -15.30
N PRO A 438 5.70 -7.53 -16.17
CA PRO A 438 5.66 -8.55 -17.21
C PRO A 438 6.75 -8.30 -18.24
N SER A 439 7.32 -9.37 -18.79
CA SER A 439 8.17 -9.25 -19.97
C SER A 439 7.37 -8.67 -21.15
N GLU A 440 8.00 -7.87 -22.01
CA GLU A 440 7.33 -7.25 -23.17
C GLU A 440 6.56 -8.28 -24.03
N ASN A 441 7.20 -9.43 -24.28
CA ASN A 441 6.67 -10.54 -25.09
C ASN A 441 6.23 -11.74 -24.25
N SER A 442 5.73 -11.51 -23.02
CA SER A 442 5.27 -12.58 -22.12
C SER A 442 4.19 -13.46 -22.78
N SER A 443 4.44 -14.77 -22.84
CA SER A 443 3.52 -15.79 -23.32
C SER A 443 2.68 -16.42 -22.21
N THR A 444 3.18 -16.40 -20.97
CA THR A 444 2.43 -16.82 -19.77
C THR A 444 2.28 -15.66 -18.79
N GLU A 445 1.26 -15.76 -17.92
CA GLU A 445 0.92 -14.73 -16.93
C GLU A 445 2.07 -14.44 -15.94
N ASP A 446 2.95 -15.39 -15.71
CA ASP A 446 4.07 -15.31 -14.77
C ASP A 446 5.44 -15.08 -15.42
N GLU A 447 5.49 -14.77 -16.72
CA GLU A 447 6.72 -14.41 -17.41
C GLU A 447 7.06 -12.92 -17.18
N GLY A 448 8.05 -12.67 -16.35
CA GLY A 448 8.48 -11.33 -15.99
C GLY A 448 9.39 -11.31 -14.77
N PHE A 449 9.45 -10.15 -14.12
CA PHE A 449 10.32 -9.89 -12.99
C PHE A 449 9.52 -9.41 -11.78
N LEU A 450 10.01 -9.73 -10.59
CA LEU A 450 9.57 -9.11 -9.34
C LEU A 450 10.68 -8.22 -8.82
N PHE A 451 10.39 -6.94 -8.63
CA PHE A 451 11.29 -5.99 -8.00
C PHE A 451 10.89 -5.81 -6.54
N ILE A 452 11.81 -6.10 -5.63
CA ILE A 452 11.56 -6.05 -4.19
C ILE A 452 12.66 -5.24 -3.53
N LEU A 453 12.30 -4.14 -2.86
CA LEU A 453 13.20 -3.52 -1.89
C LEU A 453 13.17 -4.33 -0.60
N ILE A 454 14.35 -4.68 -0.08
CA ILE A 454 14.48 -5.36 1.20
C ILE A 454 15.33 -4.52 2.15
N TRP A 455 15.06 -4.68 3.45
CA TRP A 455 15.99 -4.28 4.51
C TRP A 455 16.88 -5.46 4.86
N ASN A 456 18.19 -5.29 4.77
CA ASN A 456 19.19 -6.25 5.22
C ASN A 456 19.66 -5.84 6.62
N GLY A 457 19.19 -6.53 7.65
CA GLY A 457 19.47 -6.23 9.04
C GLY A 457 20.91 -6.47 9.47
N GLU A 458 21.62 -7.41 8.84
CA GLU A 458 23.04 -7.67 9.11
C GLU A 458 23.90 -6.50 8.64
N ARG A 459 23.67 -6.01 7.42
CA ARG A 459 24.39 -4.87 6.84
C ARG A 459 23.85 -3.52 7.34
N ARG A 460 22.63 -3.51 7.89
CA ARG A 460 21.84 -2.31 8.22
C ARG A 460 21.69 -1.37 7.02
N GLY A 461 21.28 -1.94 5.89
CA GLY A 461 21.08 -1.20 4.65
C GLY A 461 19.99 -1.82 3.77
N SER A 462 19.61 -1.10 2.72
CA SER A 462 18.59 -1.56 1.79
C SER A 462 19.21 -2.20 0.55
N ASP A 463 18.56 -3.23 0.01
CA ASP A 463 18.92 -3.86 -1.26
C ASP A 463 17.71 -3.82 -2.20
N LEU A 464 17.97 -3.68 -3.50
CA LEU A 464 17.00 -4.07 -4.53
C LEU A 464 17.29 -5.51 -4.95
N VAL A 465 16.31 -6.39 -4.76
CA VAL A 465 16.32 -7.77 -5.24
C VAL A 465 15.39 -7.90 -6.45
N ILE A 466 15.89 -8.52 -7.51
CA ILE A 466 15.11 -8.87 -8.70
C ILE A 466 14.98 -10.39 -8.76
N LEU A 467 13.74 -10.88 -8.71
CA LEU A 467 13.41 -12.30 -8.87
C LEU A 467 12.78 -12.57 -10.24
N ASP A 468 12.97 -13.77 -10.76
CA ASP A 468 12.13 -14.32 -11.84
C ASP A 468 10.71 -14.56 -11.29
N ALA A 469 9.69 -13.99 -11.93
CA ALA A 469 8.32 -14.10 -11.43
C ALA A 469 7.74 -15.53 -11.55
N LYS A 470 8.34 -16.39 -12.38
CA LYS A 470 7.88 -17.76 -12.62
C LYS A 470 8.27 -18.70 -11.50
N ASP A 471 9.54 -18.74 -11.14
CA ASP A 471 10.11 -19.70 -10.19
C ASP A 471 10.72 -19.07 -8.94
N LEU A 472 10.63 -17.74 -8.81
CA LEU A 472 11.21 -16.94 -7.72
C LEU A 472 12.74 -17.06 -7.60
N LYS A 473 13.43 -17.47 -8.66
CA LYS A 473 14.88 -17.49 -8.70
C LYS A 473 15.42 -16.06 -8.61
N GLU A 474 16.39 -15.86 -7.73
CA GLU A 474 17.11 -14.60 -7.62
C GLU A 474 17.97 -14.37 -8.87
N LEU A 475 17.72 -13.26 -9.58
CA LEU A 475 18.40 -12.91 -10.82
C LEU A 475 19.47 -11.84 -10.62
N ALA A 476 19.19 -10.84 -9.78
CA ALA A 476 20.10 -9.75 -9.49
C ALA A 476 19.84 -9.17 -8.09
N VAL A 477 20.90 -8.70 -7.45
CA VAL A 477 20.86 -7.92 -6.20
C VAL A 477 21.73 -6.68 -6.37
N TYR A 478 21.20 -5.53 -5.94
CA TYR A 478 21.92 -4.26 -5.90
C TYR A 478 21.87 -3.69 -4.49
N GLU A 479 23.02 -3.51 -3.86
CA GLU A 479 23.08 -2.82 -2.57
C GLU A 479 22.88 -1.32 -2.78
N LEU A 480 21.94 -0.72 -2.04
CA LEU A 480 21.69 0.71 -2.14
C LEU A 480 22.69 1.50 -1.28
N PRO A 481 23.19 2.65 -1.78
CA PRO A 481 24.10 3.53 -1.05
C PRO A 481 23.41 4.45 -0.01
N ILE A 482 22.13 4.15 0.29
CA ILE A 482 21.29 4.77 1.32
C ILE A 482 20.48 3.68 2.02
N SER A 483 20.15 3.94 3.28
CA SER A 483 19.23 3.14 4.07
C SER A 483 17.83 3.70 3.92
N ILE A 484 16.94 2.92 3.31
CA ILE A 484 15.52 3.26 3.12
C ILE A 484 14.72 2.51 4.19
N PRO A 485 13.97 3.21 5.04
CA PRO A 485 13.09 2.57 6.03
C PRO A 485 12.04 1.68 5.38
N HIS A 486 11.35 0.88 6.19
CA HIS A 486 10.19 0.12 5.72
C HIS A 486 9.18 1.04 5.04
N GLY A 487 9.10 0.92 3.72
CA GLY A 487 8.28 1.77 2.86
C GLY A 487 6.84 1.27 2.73
N LEU A 488 6.11 1.93 1.84
CA LEU A 488 4.73 1.60 1.51
C LEU A 488 4.65 1.15 0.05
N HIS A 489 3.91 1.84 -0.81
CA HIS A 489 3.59 1.36 -2.14
C HIS A 489 4.51 1.91 -3.24
N GLY A 490 4.52 1.21 -4.36
CA GLY A 490 5.29 1.52 -5.55
C GLY A 490 4.58 1.29 -6.86
N SER A 491 5.17 1.84 -7.91
CA SER A 491 4.74 1.62 -9.28
C SER A 491 5.95 1.38 -10.18
N TRP A 492 5.76 0.55 -11.21
CA TRP A 492 6.65 0.51 -12.35
C TRP A 492 6.11 1.45 -13.43
N VAL A 493 6.96 2.33 -13.96
CA VAL A 493 6.59 3.26 -15.03
C VAL A 493 7.58 3.16 -16.19
N ASN A 494 7.06 3.23 -17.41
CA ASN A 494 7.86 3.26 -18.64
C ASN A 494 8.10 4.69 -19.12
#